data_AF-A0A965FZY0-F1
#
_entry.id   AF-A0A965FZY0-F1
#
_cell.length_a   1.000
_cell.length_b   1.000
_cell.length_c   1.000
_cell.angle_alpha   90.00
_cell.angle_beta   90.00
_cell.angle_gamma   90.00
#
_symmetry.space_group_name_H-M   'P 1'
#
loop_
_entity.id
_entity.type
_entity.pdbx_description
1 polymer ?
#
loop_
_entity_poly.entity_id
_entity_poly.type
_entity_poly.pdbx_seq_one_letter_code
_entity_poly.pdbx_strand_id
1 'polypeptide(L)'
;MEVFLHLLPLIVVLALGGLLSHAIYLGMKFTVDAGHVRVRVYGWTVRKVALSDIEWAAQDWCFWNEHWTNSISPKQELAAKGVTLR
;
A
#
# COMPACT_ATOMS: atom_id res chain seq x y z
N MET A 1 -18.05 7.00 -35.04
CA MET A 1 -17.60 7.98 -34.02
C MET A 1 -18.57 8.08 -32.84
N GLU A 2 -19.86 7.82 -33.00
CA GLU A 2 -20.84 7.91 -31.89
C GLU A 2 -20.65 6.88 -30.76
N VAL A 3 -20.18 5.67 -31.09
CA VAL A 3 -19.87 4.62 -30.09
C VAL A 3 -18.86 5.11 -29.05
N PHE A 4 -17.91 5.95 -29.45
CA PHE A 4 -16.90 6.50 -28.54
C PHE A 4 -17.50 7.50 -27.54
N LEU A 5 -18.54 8.25 -27.93
CA LEU A 5 -19.25 9.16 -27.04
C LEU A 5 -20.01 8.41 -25.95
N HIS A 6 -20.55 7.23 -26.25
CA HIS A 6 -21.21 6.37 -25.26
C HIS A 6 -20.23 5.75 -24.25
N LEU A 7 -18.96 5.60 -24.63
CA LEU A 7 -17.90 5.12 -23.73
C LEU A 7 -17.31 6.24 -22.88
N LEU A 8 -17.57 7.51 -23.19
CA LEU A 8 -17.02 8.66 -22.49
C LEU A 8 -17.27 8.65 -20.97
N PRO A 9 -18.49 8.31 -20.47
CA PRO A 9 -18.73 8.21 -19.03
C PRO A 9 -17.85 7.15 -18.36
N LEU A 10 -17.68 6.00 -19.01
CA LEU A 10 -16.82 4.91 -18.51
C LEU A 10 -15.36 5.34 -18.47
N ILE A 11 -14.88 5.98 -19.54
CA ILE A 11 -13.51 6.50 -19.63
C ILE A 11 -13.25 7.53 -18.53
N VAL A 12 -14.20 8.44 -18.28
CA VAL A 12 -14.10 9.44 -17.21
C VAL A 12 -13.99 8.79 -15.84
N VAL A 13 -14.81 7.78 -15.53
CA VAL A 13 -14.76 7.07 -14.24
C VAL A 13 -13.42 6.34 -14.07
N LEU A 14 -12.95 5.66 -15.12
CA LEU A 14 -11.66 4.97 -15.08
C LEU A 14 -10.48 5.94 -14.93
N ALA A 15 -10.51 7.06 -15.65
CA ALA A 15 -9.49 8.10 -15.54
C ALA A 15 -9.48 8.74 -14.14
N LEU A 16 -10.65 9.07 -13.59
CA LEU A 16 -10.76 9.60 -12.22
C LEU A 16 -10.29 8.58 -11.18
N GLY A 17 -10.70 7.32 -11.28
CA GLY A 17 -10.27 6.26 -10.38
C GLY A 17 -8.76 6.03 -10.44
N GLY A 18 -8.19 6.04 -11.64
CA GLY A 18 -6.74 5.95 -11.85
C GLY A 18 -5.99 7.14 -11.26
N LEU A 19 -6.48 8.36 -11.50
CA LEU A 19 -5.86 9.59 -11.01
C LEU A 19 -5.94 9.70 -9.48
N LEU A 20 -7.09 9.33 -8.88
CA LEU A 20 -7.26 9.26 -7.43
C LEU A 20 -6.33 8.22 -6.81
N SER A 21 -6.25 7.03 -7.39
CA SER A 21 -5.34 5.99 -6.92
C SER A 21 -3.90 6.49 -6.96
N HIS A 22 -3.47 7.06 -8.10
CA HIS A 22 -2.13 7.62 -8.26
C HIS A 22 -1.83 8.75 -7.26
N ALA A 23 -2.78 9.66 -7.06
CA ALA A 23 -2.67 10.74 -6.09
C ALA A 23 -2.53 10.21 -4.66
N ILE A 24 -3.29 9.18 -4.29
CA ILE A 24 -3.18 8.51 -2.99
C ILE A 24 -1.79 7.88 -2.85
N TYR A 25 -1.31 7.12 -3.83
CA TYR A 25 0.00 6.47 -3.75
C TYR A 25 1.16 7.46 -3.69
N LEU A 26 1.12 8.57 -4.44
CA LEU A 26 2.12 9.65 -4.37
C LEU A 26 2.05 10.43 -3.05
N GLY A 27 0.83 10.67 -2.56
CA GLY A 27 0.58 11.38 -1.30
C GLY A 27 0.78 10.52 -0.05
N MET A 28 0.97 9.21 -0.23
CA MET A 28 1.14 8.25 0.85
C MET A 28 2.55 8.34 1.42
N LYS A 29 2.64 8.52 2.73
CA LYS A 29 3.89 8.53 3.50
C LYS A 29 3.78 7.57 4.67
N PHE A 30 4.86 6.85 4.94
CA PHE A 30 4.98 6.01 6.11
C PHE A 30 5.78 6.76 7.17
N THR A 31 5.24 6.86 8.38
CA THR A 31 5.95 7.42 9.54
C THR A 31 6.01 6.38 10.63
N VAL A 32 7.21 6.10 11.15
CA VAL A 32 7.43 5.14 12.23
C VAL A 32 7.60 5.91 13.53
N ASP A 33 6.79 5.57 14.53
CA ASP A 33 6.89 6.06 15.91
C ASP A 33 7.34 4.91 16.83
N ALA A 34 7.53 5.19 18.14
CA ALA A 34 8.09 4.27 19.15
C ALA A 34 7.42 2.88 19.30
N GLY A 35 6.29 2.62 18.64
CA GLY A 35 5.64 1.30 18.67
C GLY A 35 4.71 1.04 17.48
N HIS A 36 4.66 1.96 16.49
CA HIS A 36 3.67 1.87 15.42
C HIS A 36 4.19 2.44 14.10
N VAL A 37 3.75 1.85 13.00
CA VAL A 37 3.83 2.44 11.65
C VAL A 37 2.49 3.12 11.36
N ARG A 38 2.54 4.39 10.98
CA ARG A 38 1.39 5.14 10.48
C ARG A 38 1.50 5.34 8.98
N VAL A 39 0.42 5.03 8.28
CA VAL A 39 0.25 5.38 6.87
C VAL A 39 -0.50 6.71 6.84
N ARG A 40 0.12 7.72 6.23
CA ARG A 40 -0.44 9.05 6.10
C ARG A 40 -0.73 9.37 4.64
N VAL A 41 -1.88 9.96 4.34
CA VAL A 41 -2.24 10.45 3.01
C VAL A 41 -2.58 11.94 3.16
N TYR A 42 -1.81 12.81 2.49
CA TYR A 42 -1.94 14.27 2.60
C TYR A 42 -2.01 14.80 4.05
N GLY A 43 -1.20 14.22 4.94
CA GLY A 43 -1.13 14.59 6.36
C GLY A 43 -2.10 13.86 7.29
N TRP A 44 -3.13 13.21 6.75
CA TRP A 44 -4.10 12.43 7.54
C TRP A 44 -3.62 11.01 7.77
N THR A 45 -3.70 10.52 9.01
CA THR A 45 -3.40 9.11 9.30
C THR A 45 -4.58 8.24 8.88
N VAL A 46 -4.40 7.45 7.82
CA VAL A 46 -5.44 6.54 7.30
C VAL A 46 -5.34 5.14 7.87
N ARG A 47 -4.16 4.74 8.36
CA ARG A 47 -3.94 3.44 9.01
C ARG A 47 -2.83 3.57 10.05
N LYS A 48 -2.99 2.84 11.15
CA LYS A 48 -1.98 2.68 12.20
C LYS A 48 -1.80 1.18 12.46
N VAL A 49 -0.57 0.71 12.43
CA VAL A 49 -0.20 -0.70 12.60
C VAL A 49 0.82 -0.80 13.73
N ALA A 50 0.64 -1.71 14.68
CA ALA A 50 1.61 -1.92 15.74
C ALA A 50 2.88 -2.58 15.17
N LEU A 51 4.04 -2.20 15.67
CA LEU A 51 5.31 -2.82 15.25
C LEU A 51 5.34 -4.30 15.61
N SER A 52 4.76 -4.69 16.75
CA SER A 52 4.61 -6.10 17.15
C SER A 52 3.83 -6.93 16.15
N ASP A 53 2.80 -6.36 15.51
CA ASP A 53 2.00 -7.08 14.51
C ASP A 53 2.83 -7.30 13.23
N ILE A 54 3.71 -6.36 12.90
CA ILE A 54 4.63 -6.45 11.77
C ILE A 54 5.73 -7.47 12.07
N GLU A 55 6.29 -7.47 13.28
CA GLU A 55 7.29 -8.45 13.72
C GLU A 55 6.71 -9.87 13.73
N TRP A 56 5.50 -10.03 14.27
CA TRP A 56 4.75 -11.27 14.20
C TRP A 56 4.50 -11.71 12.76
N ALA A 57 4.15 -10.77 11.88
CA ALA A 57 4.00 -11.07 10.46
C ALA A 57 5.33 -11.42 9.76
N ALA A 58 6.46 -10.85 10.17
CA ALA A 58 7.75 -11.04 9.51
C ALA A 58 8.41 -12.40 9.79
N GLN A 59 7.92 -13.18 10.77
CA GLN A 59 8.51 -14.48 11.09
C GLN A 59 8.31 -15.51 9.96
N ASP A 60 9.27 -16.43 9.81
CA ASP A 60 9.15 -17.54 8.88
C ASP A 60 8.11 -18.54 9.40
N TRP A 61 6.92 -18.49 8.80
CA TRP A 61 5.80 -19.35 9.15
C TRP A 61 6.03 -20.77 8.63
N CYS A 62 5.88 -21.76 9.52
CA CYS A 62 6.10 -23.17 9.16
C CYS A 62 4.96 -23.77 8.33
N PHE A 63 3.79 -23.14 8.30
CA PHE A 63 2.63 -23.60 7.54
C PHE A 63 2.39 -22.75 6.30
N TRP A 64 2.27 -23.42 5.15
CA TRP A 64 2.03 -22.80 3.84
C TRP A 64 0.77 -21.91 3.79
N ASN A 65 -0.25 -22.21 4.60
CA ASN A 65 -1.47 -21.42 4.68
C ASN A 65 -1.22 -20.03 5.29
N GLU A 66 -0.32 -19.93 6.28
CA GLU A 66 0.01 -18.69 6.97
C GLU A 66 0.86 -17.76 6.07
N HIS A 67 1.63 -18.36 5.14
CA HIS A 67 2.42 -17.65 4.13
C HIS A 67 1.55 -16.83 3.15
N TRP A 68 0.36 -17.33 2.78
CA TRP A 68 -0.52 -16.67 1.81
C TRP A 68 -1.43 -15.59 2.41
N THR A 69 -1.78 -15.71 3.68
CA THR A 69 -2.54 -14.66 4.41
C THR A 69 -1.69 -13.48 4.83
N ASN A 70 -0.36 -13.61 4.75
CA ASN A 70 0.57 -12.58 5.14
C ASN A 70 1.00 -11.75 3.92
N SER A 71 0.37 -10.58 3.76
CA SER A 71 0.65 -9.68 2.64
C SER A 71 2.00 -8.94 2.73
N ILE A 72 2.77 -9.14 3.81
CA ILE A 72 4.08 -8.51 3.99
C ILE A 72 5.13 -9.50 3.48
N SER A 73 5.43 -9.45 2.18
CA SER A 73 6.57 -10.20 1.65
C SER A 73 7.88 -9.61 2.19
N PRO A 74 8.89 -10.42 2.55
CA PRO A 74 10.19 -9.94 3.03
C PRO A 74 10.88 -8.93 2.09
N LYS A 75 10.54 -8.96 0.79
CA LYS A 75 11.04 -7.99 -0.20
C LYS A 75 10.58 -6.56 0.06
N GLN A 76 9.47 -6.35 0.76
CA GLN A 76 8.97 -5.01 1.10
C GLN A 76 9.60 -4.43 2.38
N GLU A 77 10.14 -5.26 3.27
CA GLU A 77 10.89 -4.79 4.45
C GLU A 77 12.19 -4.05 4.06
N LEU A 78 12.87 -4.46 2.99
CA LEU A 78 14.10 -3.82 2.53
C LEU A 78 13.88 -2.37 2.04
N ALA A 79 12.73 -2.10 1.43
CA ALA A 79 12.34 -0.75 1.01
C ALA A 79 11.95 0.13 2.20
N ALA A 80 11.31 -0.43 3.24
CA ALA A 80 10.96 0.29 4.46
C ALA A 80 12.18 0.61 5.36
N LYS A 81 13.25 -0.18 5.26
CA LYS A 81 14.54 0.04 5.95
C LYS A 81 15.50 0.98 5.21
N GLY A 82 15.10 1.58 4.09
CA GLY A 82 15.95 2.51 3.34
C GLY A 82 17.16 1.85 2.64
N VAL A 83 17.11 0.54 2.42
CA VAL A 83 18.17 -0.18 1.69
C VAL A 83 17.80 -0.21 0.21
N THR A 84 18.36 0.74 -0.54
CA THR A 84 18.34 0.74 -2.00
C THR A 84 19.21 -0.41 -2.50
N LEU A 85 18.59 -1.43 -3.11
CA LEU A 85 19.34 -2.47 -3.82
C LEU A 85 19.96 -1.85 -5.08
N ARG A 86 21.29 -1.88 -5.17
CA ARG A 86 22.05 -1.68 -6.40
C ARG A 86 22.08 -2.98 -7.20
#